data_AF-A0A8T1PAB3-F1
#
_entry.id   AF-A0A8T1PAB3-F1
#
_cell.length_a   1.000
_cell.length_b   1.000
_cell.length_c   1.000
_cell.angle_alpha   90.00
_cell.angle_beta   90.00
_cell.angle_gamma   90.00
#
_symmetry.space_group_name_H-M   'P 1'
#
loop_
_entity.id
_entity.type
_entity.pdbx_description
1 polymer ?
#
loop_
_entity_poly.entity_id
_entity_poly.type
_entity_poly.pdbx_seq_one_letter_code
_entity_poly.pdbx_strand_id
1 'polypeptide(L)'
;MTTFVLSVSKRMKVDYISSPEVAFLTSIASGFKPTKTKLVFRFLGRNEIEPSTSQTYGSLLKNLTFVKTFASGILVPKDYIWPVDATLYLQPHTSIVADAHKAGLEVFASDFVNDIPISYNYSHDPILEYLSFVNNADFSVDGVLSDFPMTASAAIACFAHDLSRKASSQVKPLIISKYGASGDYPGCTDLAYNKAIADGAEVIDCPVQLAKDGTPFCLSSENLTENAIVPKDVGGIFSFNLAWNQIQTLIPIIANPSAKFKMFRNPKFQNAGKFITLSDFLALSKNAKSLTGVLINIENARGVRVADAVNEVLIKAGFDKQTSLKVMIQSSNSLVLMKFKGKSNYECVYKANGSIADGSDSTIKNIKKFADSVVVTKDFIFPELSAFITNTTDIVPKLHAEKLPVYVETFSNEFVTQSWDFYSDATVEINTFVQVAKVDGIITDFPYTAARYKRNRCLGVGKKLPPYMQPITPGSLYQFAENR
;
A
#
# COMPACT_ATOMS: atom_id res chain seq x y z
N MET A 1 -24.01 -21.26 31.27
CA MET A 1 -23.42 -20.00 30.76
C MET A 1 -24.09 -18.75 31.38
N THR A 2 -25.42 -18.62 31.35
CA THR A 2 -26.17 -17.46 31.89
C THR A 2 -25.75 -17.04 33.30
N THR A 3 -25.74 -17.97 34.27
CA THR A 3 -25.32 -17.69 35.66
C THR A 3 -23.89 -17.15 35.75
N PHE A 4 -22.99 -17.65 34.90
CA PHE A 4 -21.60 -17.20 34.86
C PHE A 4 -21.51 -15.76 34.36
N VAL A 5 -22.12 -15.44 33.21
CA VAL A 5 -22.09 -14.09 32.61
C VAL A 5 -22.69 -13.05 33.56
N LEU A 6 -23.82 -13.36 34.20
CA LEU A 6 -24.44 -12.49 35.20
C LEU A 6 -23.56 -12.30 36.45
N SER A 7 -22.82 -13.33 36.86
CA SER A 7 -21.93 -13.23 38.03
C SER A 7 -20.66 -12.43 37.74
N VAL A 8 -20.06 -12.61 36.56
CA VAL A 8 -18.89 -11.84 36.09
C VAL A 8 -19.24 -10.36 35.98
N SER A 9 -20.39 -10.03 35.40
CA SER A 9 -20.83 -8.65 35.19
C SER A 9 -21.13 -7.89 36.49
N LYS A 10 -21.28 -8.58 37.63
CA LYS A 10 -21.35 -7.95 38.96
C LYS A 10 -19.98 -7.56 39.50
N ARG A 11 -18.91 -8.18 39.01
CA ARG A 11 -17.53 -8.00 39.50
C ARG A 11 -16.70 -7.08 38.62
N MET A 12 -17.05 -6.98 37.34
CA MET A 12 -16.33 -6.17 36.36
C MET A 12 -17.28 -5.47 35.41
N LYS A 13 -16.86 -4.30 34.91
CA LYS A 13 -17.59 -3.55 33.91
C LYS A 13 -17.51 -4.29 32.58
N VAL A 14 -18.65 -4.74 32.09
CA VAL A 14 -18.79 -5.37 30.78
C VAL A 14 -19.64 -4.45 29.91
N ASP A 15 -19.01 -3.80 28.94
CA ASP A 15 -19.67 -2.84 28.06
C ASP A 15 -20.45 -3.55 26.94
N TYR A 16 -19.97 -4.70 26.47
CA TYR A 16 -20.58 -5.48 25.39
C TYR A 16 -20.65 -6.97 25.74
N ILE A 17 -21.80 -7.60 25.46
CA ILE A 17 -21.97 -9.05 25.48
C ILE A 17 -22.53 -9.45 24.12
N SER A 18 -21.82 -10.32 23.42
CA SER A 18 -22.21 -10.79 22.09
C SER A 18 -22.50 -12.29 22.11
N SER A 19 -23.53 -12.72 21.37
CA SER A 19 -23.84 -14.12 21.17
C SER A 19 -24.61 -14.33 19.87
N PRO A 20 -24.40 -15.45 19.17
CA PRO A 20 -25.18 -15.80 17.99
C PRO A 20 -26.52 -16.48 18.33
N GLU A 21 -26.82 -16.73 19.61
CA GLU A 21 -28.03 -17.45 20.03
C GLU A 21 -29.11 -16.51 20.57
N VAL A 22 -30.28 -16.54 19.95
CA VAL A 22 -31.43 -15.69 20.33
C VAL A 22 -31.92 -16.03 21.74
N ALA A 23 -32.06 -17.33 22.06
CA ALA A 23 -32.51 -17.76 23.39
C ALA A 23 -31.55 -17.30 24.50
N PHE A 24 -30.24 -17.35 24.25
CA PHE A 24 -29.26 -16.92 25.23
C PHE A 24 -29.37 -15.43 25.53
N LEU A 25 -29.35 -14.56 24.50
CA LEU A 25 -29.46 -13.11 24.71
C LEU A 25 -30.79 -12.73 25.35
N THR A 26 -31.89 -13.36 24.92
CA THR A 26 -33.21 -13.16 25.52
C THR A 26 -33.22 -13.55 27.00
N SER A 27 -32.58 -14.66 27.37
CA SER A 27 -32.54 -15.14 28.76
C SER A 27 -31.81 -14.20 29.73
N ILE A 28 -30.86 -13.40 29.22
CA ILE A 28 -30.07 -12.49 30.05
C ILE A 28 -30.53 -11.03 29.96
N ALA A 29 -31.38 -10.68 28.99
CA ALA A 29 -31.78 -9.31 28.71
C ALA A 29 -32.31 -8.55 29.93
N SER A 30 -33.14 -9.18 30.76
CA SER A 30 -33.69 -8.56 31.98
C SER A 30 -32.65 -8.27 33.05
N GLY A 31 -31.49 -8.95 33.01
CA GLY A 31 -30.38 -8.76 33.94
C GLY A 31 -29.49 -7.55 33.63
N PHE A 32 -29.66 -6.92 32.48
CA PHE A 32 -28.78 -5.84 32.00
C PHE A 32 -29.56 -4.57 31.65
N LYS A 33 -28.93 -3.42 31.88
CA LYS A 33 -29.43 -2.13 31.40
C LYS A 33 -28.73 -1.80 30.07
N PRO A 34 -29.46 -1.63 28.95
CA PRO A 34 -28.87 -1.33 27.63
C PRO A 34 -27.96 -0.10 27.58
N THR A 35 -28.16 0.86 28.48
CA THR A 35 -27.31 2.05 28.61
C THR A 35 -25.96 1.80 29.26
N LYS A 36 -25.79 0.64 29.92
CA LYS A 36 -24.54 0.24 30.59
C LYS A 36 -23.85 -0.92 29.89
N THR A 37 -24.63 -1.92 29.46
CA THR A 37 -24.14 -3.11 28.80
C THR A 37 -24.98 -3.34 27.56
N LYS A 38 -24.33 -3.34 26.40
CA LYS A 38 -24.95 -3.57 25.10
C LYS A 38 -24.99 -5.07 24.84
N LEU A 39 -26.20 -5.60 24.63
CA LEU A 39 -26.37 -6.95 24.10
C LEU A 39 -26.30 -6.89 22.58
N VAL A 40 -25.40 -7.65 21.98
CA VAL A 40 -25.12 -7.62 20.54
C VAL A 40 -25.42 -8.99 19.95
N PHE A 41 -26.35 -9.04 18.99
CA PHE A 41 -26.67 -10.28 18.30
C PHE A 41 -25.66 -10.54 17.18
N ARG A 42 -24.92 -11.65 17.26
CA ARG A 42 -23.91 -12.02 16.26
C ARG A 42 -24.54 -12.83 15.15
N PHE A 43 -24.51 -12.29 13.94
CA PHE A 43 -24.85 -13.04 12.74
C PHE A 43 -23.65 -13.92 12.33
N LEU A 44 -23.94 -15.15 11.90
CA LEU A 44 -22.97 -16.04 11.25
C LEU A 44 -23.22 -16.04 9.74
N GLY A 45 -22.84 -17.08 9.00
CA GLY A 45 -23.12 -17.20 7.57
C GLY A 45 -24.62 -17.13 7.26
N ARG A 46 -24.99 -16.51 6.12
CA ARG A 46 -26.39 -16.23 5.74
C ARG A 46 -27.30 -17.46 5.71
N ASN A 47 -26.71 -18.62 5.40
CA ASN A 47 -27.41 -19.90 5.28
C ASN A 47 -27.29 -20.76 6.54
N GLU A 48 -26.51 -20.33 7.54
CA GLU A 48 -26.41 -21.03 8.81
C GLU A 48 -27.71 -20.84 9.61
N ILE A 49 -28.07 -21.87 10.37
CA ILE A 49 -29.31 -21.92 11.15
C ILE A 49 -29.03 -21.43 12.56
N GLU A 50 -29.80 -20.46 13.03
CA GLU A 50 -29.83 -20.07 14.44
C GLU A 50 -30.64 -21.12 15.22
N PRO A 51 -30.05 -21.72 16.27
CA PRO A 51 -30.61 -22.93 16.88
C PRO A 51 -31.91 -22.70 17.67
N SER A 52 -32.16 -21.49 18.16
CA SER A 52 -33.33 -21.20 19.01
C SER A 52 -34.61 -20.98 18.20
N THR A 53 -34.48 -20.45 16.99
CA THR A 53 -35.58 -20.02 16.13
C THR A 53 -35.77 -20.93 14.93
N SER A 54 -34.81 -21.82 14.64
CA SER A 54 -34.75 -22.67 13.45
C SER A 54 -34.81 -21.86 12.14
N GLN A 55 -34.48 -20.57 12.18
CA GLN A 55 -34.38 -19.69 11.03
C GLN A 55 -32.91 -19.51 10.65
N THR A 56 -32.65 -19.19 9.37
CA THR A 56 -31.30 -18.80 8.98
C THR A 56 -30.96 -17.40 9.49
N TYR A 57 -29.68 -17.11 9.71
CA TYR A 57 -29.24 -15.74 10.05
C TYR A 57 -29.64 -14.73 8.97
N GLY A 58 -29.63 -15.11 7.69
CA GLY A 58 -30.12 -14.27 6.59
C GLY A 58 -31.62 -13.97 6.66
N SER A 59 -32.43 -14.88 7.20
CA SER A 59 -33.87 -14.64 7.46
C SER A 59 -34.07 -13.70 8.65
N LEU A 60 -33.36 -13.94 9.76
CA LEU A 60 -33.42 -13.10 10.95
C LEU A 60 -33.01 -11.65 10.67
N LEU A 61 -32.05 -11.45 9.76
CA LEU A 61 -31.59 -10.12 9.36
C LEU A 61 -32.71 -9.27 8.74
N LYS A 62 -33.72 -9.89 8.11
CA LYS A 62 -34.87 -9.18 7.53
C LYS A 62 -35.88 -8.70 8.57
N ASN A 63 -35.75 -9.14 9.84
CA ASN A 63 -36.64 -8.80 10.93
C ASN A 63 -35.88 -8.11 12.08
N LEU A 64 -35.29 -6.95 11.79
CA LEU A 64 -34.53 -6.18 12.77
C LEU A 64 -35.37 -5.69 13.96
N THR A 65 -36.69 -5.51 13.77
CA THR A 65 -37.63 -5.23 14.86
C THR A 65 -37.70 -6.36 15.88
N PHE A 66 -37.66 -7.62 15.41
CA PHE A 66 -37.56 -8.78 16.31
C PHE A 66 -36.22 -8.80 17.04
N VAL A 67 -35.10 -8.58 16.33
CA VAL A 67 -33.76 -8.50 16.94
C VAL A 67 -33.70 -7.42 18.03
N LYS A 68 -34.34 -6.27 17.80
CA LYS A 68 -34.41 -5.17 18.76
C LYS A 68 -35.09 -5.52 20.09
N THR A 69 -35.90 -6.59 20.13
CA THR A 69 -36.58 -7.01 21.37
C THR A 69 -35.62 -7.57 22.43
N PHE A 70 -34.44 -8.06 22.02
CA PHE A 70 -33.46 -8.68 22.93
C PHE A 70 -32.03 -8.13 22.77
N ALA A 71 -31.75 -7.36 21.71
CA ALA A 71 -30.44 -6.79 21.44
C ALA A 71 -30.47 -5.26 21.29
N SER A 72 -29.34 -4.64 21.62
CA SER A 72 -29.08 -3.21 21.40
C SER A 72 -28.25 -2.94 20.14
N GLY A 73 -27.63 -3.97 19.57
CA GLY A 73 -26.91 -3.89 18.31
C GLY A 73 -26.76 -5.26 17.65
N ILE A 74 -26.17 -5.26 16.46
CA ILE A 74 -25.87 -6.43 15.66
C ILE A 74 -24.38 -6.47 15.33
N LEU A 75 -23.79 -7.66 15.33
CA LEU A 75 -22.45 -7.91 14.82
C LEU A 75 -22.59 -8.77 13.56
N VAL A 76 -22.23 -8.22 12.41
CA VAL A 76 -22.42 -8.88 11.11
C VAL A 76 -21.08 -9.10 10.40
N PRO A 77 -20.87 -10.26 9.75
CA PRO A 77 -19.76 -10.44 8.81
C PRO A 77 -19.74 -9.33 7.76
N LYS A 78 -18.54 -8.86 7.38
CA LYS A 78 -18.40 -7.70 6.48
C LYS A 78 -19.10 -7.86 5.12
N ASP A 79 -19.28 -9.09 4.63
CA ASP A 79 -19.99 -9.42 3.38
C ASP A 79 -21.52 -9.25 3.47
N TYR A 80 -22.08 -9.06 4.67
CA TYR A 80 -23.47 -8.62 4.84
C TYR A 80 -23.67 -7.17 4.41
N ILE A 81 -22.65 -6.34 4.60
CA ILE A 81 -22.69 -4.90 4.31
C ILE A 81 -22.14 -4.64 2.91
N TRP A 82 -20.93 -5.13 2.63
CA TRP A 82 -20.24 -5.02 1.36
C TRP A 82 -20.03 -6.41 0.75
N PRO A 83 -20.99 -6.93 -0.04
CA PRO A 83 -20.83 -8.24 -0.65
C PRO A 83 -19.66 -8.24 -1.64
N VAL A 84 -18.95 -9.36 -1.72
CA VAL A 84 -17.83 -9.56 -2.64
C VAL A 84 -18.19 -10.70 -3.59
N ASP A 85 -17.98 -10.50 -4.89
CA ASP A 85 -18.23 -11.56 -5.88
C ASP A 85 -17.11 -12.62 -5.91
N ALA A 86 -17.32 -13.71 -6.66
CA ALA A 86 -16.34 -14.77 -6.81
C ALA A 86 -15.02 -14.32 -7.48
N THR A 87 -14.99 -13.12 -8.05
CA THR A 87 -13.79 -12.49 -8.65
C THR A 87 -13.10 -11.52 -7.70
N LEU A 88 -13.51 -11.48 -6.43
CA LEU A 88 -13.00 -10.62 -5.35
C LEU A 88 -13.22 -9.11 -5.55
N TYR A 89 -14.30 -8.73 -6.25
CA TYR A 89 -14.70 -7.32 -6.35
C TYR A 89 -15.96 -7.02 -5.53
N LEU A 90 -15.98 -5.84 -4.94
CA LEU A 90 -17.15 -5.32 -4.23
C LEU A 90 -18.35 -5.25 -5.17
N GLN A 91 -19.49 -5.70 -4.66
CA GLN A 91 -20.82 -5.45 -5.19
C GLN A 91 -21.42 -4.21 -4.52
N PRO A 92 -22.55 -3.68 -5.00
CA PRO A 92 -23.26 -2.62 -4.29
C PRO A 92 -23.50 -2.99 -2.82
N HIS A 93 -23.24 -2.05 -1.91
CA HIS A 93 -23.51 -2.28 -0.49
C HIS A 93 -25.00 -2.51 -0.24
N THR A 94 -25.32 -3.19 0.85
CA THR A 94 -26.70 -3.43 1.26
C THR A 94 -27.23 -2.26 2.10
N SER A 95 -28.54 -2.24 2.35
CA SER A 95 -29.18 -1.25 3.23
C SER A 95 -29.06 -1.59 4.72
N ILE A 96 -28.39 -2.69 5.09
CA ILE A 96 -28.45 -3.24 6.45
C ILE A 96 -28.06 -2.24 7.53
N VAL A 97 -27.05 -1.41 7.27
CA VAL A 97 -26.60 -0.41 8.24
C VAL A 97 -27.68 0.62 8.50
N ALA A 98 -28.25 1.19 7.44
CA ALA A 98 -29.33 2.16 7.53
C ALA A 98 -30.60 1.55 8.15
N ASP A 99 -30.96 0.32 7.78
CA ASP A 99 -32.14 -0.36 8.30
C ASP A 99 -32.00 -0.69 9.79
N ALA A 100 -30.82 -1.12 10.23
CA ALA A 100 -30.51 -1.37 11.64
C ALA A 100 -30.53 -0.08 12.46
N HIS A 101 -29.92 0.99 11.96
CA HIS A 101 -29.98 2.31 12.60
C HIS A 101 -31.42 2.82 12.73
N LYS A 102 -32.24 2.65 11.69
CA LYS A 102 -33.67 2.99 11.72
C LYS A 102 -34.46 2.16 12.75
N ALA A 103 -34.06 0.91 12.97
CA ALA A 103 -34.59 0.06 14.04
C ALA A 103 -34.00 0.37 15.44
N GLY A 104 -33.07 1.32 15.55
CA GLY A 104 -32.39 1.70 16.78
C GLY A 104 -31.36 0.67 17.26
N LEU A 105 -30.76 -0.09 16.34
CA LEU A 105 -29.67 -1.04 16.60
C LEU A 105 -28.34 -0.43 16.17
N GLU A 106 -27.31 -0.53 17.02
CA GLU A 106 -25.92 -0.30 16.61
C GLU A 106 -25.45 -1.42 15.68
N VAL A 107 -24.52 -1.13 14.77
CA VAL A 107 -23.98 -2.09 13.80
C VAL A 107 -22.48 -2.20 13.96
N PHE A 108 -22.02 -3.41 14.23
CA PHE A 108 -20.61 -3.78 14.28
C PHE A 108 -20.30 -4.70 13.11
N ALA A 109 -19.23 -4.44 12.37
CA ALA A 109 -18.79 -5.31 11.28
C ALA A 109 -17.66 -6.24 11.76
N SER A 110 -17.68 -7.51 11.38
CA SER A 110 -16.64 -8.50 11.73
C SER A 110 -15.86 -9.00 10.51
N ASP A 111 -14.90 -9.89 10.78
CA ASP A 111 -14.11 -10.64 9.80
C ASP A 111 -13.10 -9.75 9.05
N PHE A 112 -12.58 -8.74 9.76
CA PHE A 112 -11.44 -7.97 9.31
C PHE A 112 -10.13 -8.65 9.72
N VAL A 113 -9.31 -8.92 8.72
CA VAL A 113 -8.04 -9.62 8.81
C VAL A 113 -7.11 -9.03 7.76
N ASN A 114 -5.83 -8.86 8.09
CA ASN A 114 -4.85 -8.23 7.21
C ASN A 114 -4.06 -9.27 6.37
N ASP A 115 -4.13 -10.55 6.73
CA ASP A 115 -3.25 -11.63 6.31
C ASP A 115 -3.93 -12.65 5.37
N ILE A 116 -4.97 -12.19 4.66
CA ILE A 116 -5.63 -12.93 3.58
C ILE A 116 -5.91 -12.00 2.38
N PRO A 117 -6.20 -12.55 1.19
CA PRO A 117 -6.67 -11.73 0.07
C PRO A 117 -7.96 -10.98 0.42
N ILE A 118 -7.90 -9.65 0.37
CA ILE A 118 -9.08 -8.77 0.46
C ILE A 118 -9.53 -8.37 -0.95
N SER A 119 -10.66 -7.65 -1.04
CA SER A 119 -11.17 -7.21 -2.34
C SER A 119 -10.15 -6.36 -3.11
N TYR A 120 -10.04 -6.58 -4.43
CA TYR A 120 -9.18 -5.78 -5.31
C TYR A 120 -9.54 -4.29 -5.33
N ASN A 121 -10.75 -3.93 -4.91
CA ASN A 121 -11.17 -2.53 -4.73
C ASN A 121 -10.32 -1.77 -3.69
N TYR A 122 -9.64 -2.48 -2.78
CA TYR A 122 -8.79 -1.89 -1.75
C TYR A 122 -7.30 -1.96 -2.10
N SER A 123 -6.93 -2.51 -3.26
CA SER A 123 -5.52 -2.65 -3.68
C SER A 123 -4.64 -3.31 -2.60
N HIS A 124 -5.17 -4.31 -1.88
CA HIS A 124 -4.53 -4.98 -0.75
C HIS A 124 -4.19 -4.07 0.46
N ASP A 125 -4.72 -2.85 0.54
CA ASP A 125 -4.56 -1.95 1.70
C ASP A 125 -5.63 -2.23 2.76
N PRO A 126 -5.28 -2.81 3.93
CA PRO A 126 -6.28 -3.13 4.95
C PRO A 126 -6.91 -1.87 5.56
N ILE A 127 -6.18 -0.75 5.68
CA ILE A 127 -6.77 0.50 6.19
C ILE A 127 -7.88 0.98 5.26
N LEU A 128 -7.70 0.87 3.94
CA LEU A 128 -8.76 1.22 2.99
C LEU A 128 -10.01 0.35 3.17
N GLU A 129 -9.85 -0.94 3.49
CA GLU A 129 -10.97 -1.79 3.83
C GLU A 129 -11.71 -1.24 5.07
N TYR A 130 -11.04 -0.99 6.19
CA TYR A 130 -11.73 -0.45 7.38
C TYR A 130 -12.44 0.88 7.09
N LEU A 131 -11.78 1.78 6.35
CA LEU A 131 -12.35 3.09 5.99
C LEU A 131 -13.64 2.99 5.18
N SER A 132 -13.82 1.95 4.37
CA SER A 132 -15.04 1.77 3.58
C SER A 132 -16.27 1.41 4.41
N PHE A 133 -16.09 1.05 5.68
CA PHE A 133 -17.18 0.75 6.64
C PHE A 133 -17.42 1.87 7.65
N VAL A 134 -16.38 2.60 8.06
CA VAL A 134 -16.46 3.61 9.15
C VAL A 134 -16.48 5.06 8.63
N ASN A 135 -16.23 5.27 7.35
CA ASN A 135 -16.16 6.60 6.75
C ASN A 135 -16.65 6.57 5.30
N ASN A 136 -17.87 6.06 5.10
CA ASN A 136 -18.55 6.02 3.82
C ASN A 136 -19.61 7.14 3.74
N ALA A 137 -19.90 7.63 2.53
CA ALA A 137 -20.88 8.68 2.32
C ALA A 137 -22.33 8.20 2.55
N ASP A 138 -22.59 6.92 2.32
CA ASP A 138 -23.93 6.33 2.37
C ASP A 138 -24.25 5.73 3.74
N PHE A 139 -23.23 5.32 4.50
CA PHE A 139 -23.40 4.77 5.85
C PHE A 139 -22.11 4.84 6.69
N SER A 140 -22.22 4.58 7.99
CA SER A 140 -21.08 4.28 8.85
C SER A 140 -21.49 3.22 9.85
N VAL A 141 -20.66 2.19 10.04
CA VAL A 141 -20.84 1.26 11.17
C VAL A 141 -20.45 1.93 12.49
N ASP A 142 -20.96 1.43 13.60
CA ASP A 142 -20.69 1.93 14.96
C ASP A 142 -19.39 1.35 15.54
N GLY A 143 -18.87 0.27 14.95
CA GLY A 143 -17.57 -0.28 15.28
C GLY A 143 -17.21 -1.50 14.44
N VAL A 144 -16.02 -2.04 14.71
CA VAL A 144 -15.53 -3.26 14.03
C VAL A 144 -14.99 -4.25 15.05
N LEU A 145 -15.15 -5.54 14.74
CA LEU A 145 -14.44 -6.64 15.38
C LEU A 145 -13.35 -7.11 14.43
N SER A 146 -12.11 -7.05 14.89
CA SER A 146 -10.92 -7.26 14.06
C SER A 146 -9.88 -8.08 14.80
N ASP A 147 -9.22 -8.96 14.07
CA ASP A 147 -8.05 -9.70 14.56
C ASP A 147 -6.78 -8.82 14.57
N PHE A 148 -6.85 -7.65 13.93
CA PHE A 148 -5.79 -6.65 13.80
C PHE A 148 -6.22 -5.30 14.39
N PRO A 149 -6.41 -5.21 15.73
CA PRO A 149 -6.96 -4.03 16.39
C PRO A 149 -6.10 -2.78 16.23
N MET A 150 -4.80 -2.93 15.98
CA MET A 150 -3.88 -1.82 15.67
C MET A 150 -4.29 -1.12 14.36
N THR A 151 -4.46 -1.89 13.28
CA THR A 151 -4.91 -1.39 11.98
C THR A 151 -6.30 -0.79 12.07
N ALA A 152 -7.25 -1.46 12.73
CA ALA A 152 -8.59 -0.92 12.95
C ALA A 152 -8.58 0.43 13.70
N SER A 153 -7.82 0.51 14.79
CA SER A 153 -7.69 1.74 15.59
C SER A 153 -7.03 2.85 14.80
N ALA A 154 -5.97 2.55 14.05
CA ALA A 154 -5.31 3.52 13.18
C ALA A 154 -6.26 4.03 12.09
N ALA A 155 -6.99 3.14 11.40
CA ALA A 155 -7.97 3.52 10.38
C ALA A 155 -8.98 4.54 10.91
N ILE A 156 -9.64 4.23 12.03
CA ILE A 156 -10.66 5.08 12.64
C ILE A 156 -10.04 6.37 13.19
N ALA A 157 -8.98 6.27 13.98
CA ALA A 157 -8.47 7.41 14.73
C ALA A 157 -7.49 8.29 13.95
N CYS A 158 -6.86 7.80 12.89
CA CYS A 158 -5.85 8.56 12.14
C CYS A 158 -6.24 8.86 10.70
N PHE A 159 -7.08 8.02 10.07
CA PHE A 159 -7.34 8.11 8.63
C PHE A 159 -8.79 8.47 8.26
N ALA A 160 -9.77 8.24 9.16
CA ALA A 160 -11.18 8.50 8.89
C ALA A 160 -11.54 9.98 8.66
N HIS A 161 -10.62 10.91 8.85
CA HIS A 161 -10.87 12.35 8.65
C HIS A 161 -10.26 12.91 7.35
N ASP A 162 -9.36 12.16 6.70
CA ASP A 162 -8.41 12.71 5.71
C ASP A 162 -8.60 12.18 4.27
N LEU A 163 -9.79 11.65 3.92
CA LEU A 163 -10.06 11.17 2.55
C LEU A 163 -9.99 12.27 1.47
N SER A 164 -10.07 13.55 1.86
CA SER A 164 -10.23 14.65 0.91
C SER A 164 -8.96 15.09 0.15
N ARG A 165 -7.80 14.42 0.31
CA ARG A 165 -6.49 14.80 -0.29
C ARG A 165 -6.03 16.25 0.00
N LYS A 166 -6.75 17.00 0.84
CA LYS A 166 -6.49 18.41 1.19
C LYS A 166 -5.69 18.58 2.48
N ALA A 167 -5.52 17.52 3.27
CA ALA A 167 -4.69 17.54 4.47
C ALA A 167 -3.22 17.79 4.10
N SER A 168 -2.55 18.69 4.85
CA SER A 168 -1.13 18.96 4.66
C SER A 168 -0.30 17.73 5.02
N SER A 169 0.83 17.55 4.31
CA SER A 169 1.79 16.50 4.65
C SER A 169 2.34 16.72 6.06
N GLN A 170 2.27 15.69 6.90
CA GLN A 170 2.75 15.72 8.28
C GLN A 170 4.21 15.25 8.40
N VAL A 171 4.72 14.56 7.39
CA VAL A 171 6.10 14.06 7.33
C VAL A 171 6.76 14.42 6.00
N LYS A 172 8.09 14.32 5.97
CA LYS A 172 8.94 14.77 4.86
C LYS A 172 9.25 13.77 3.74
N PRO A 173 9.19 12.43 3.89
CA PRO A 173 9.76 11.52 2.90
C PRO A 173 9.08 11.68 1.55
N LEU A 174 9.85 11.69 0.47
CA LEU A 174 9.36 11.81 -0.90
C LEU A 174 8.64 10.53 -1.34
N ILE A 175 7.48 10.64 -1.98
CA ILE A 175 6.79 9.50 -2.58
C ILE A 175 7.19 9.37 -4.05
N ILE A 176 7.91 8.30 -4.34
CA ILE A 176 8.35 7.94 -5.69
C ILE A 176 7.54 6.71 -6.12
N SER A 177 6.81 6.82 -7.23
CA SER A 177 6.13 5.63 -7.78
C SER A 177 7.17 4.66 -8.34
N LYS A 178 6.91 3.36 -8.29
CA LYS A 178 7.67 2.34 -9.01
C LYS A 178 6.88 1.83 -10.20
N TYR A 179 7.32 2.22 -11.38
CA TYR A 179 6.69 1.98 -12.68
C TYR A 179 5.26 2.56 -12.77
N GLY A 180 5.02 3.70 -12.11
CA GLY A 180 3.68 4.23 -11.86
C GLY A 180 2.97 3.50 -10.72
N ALA A 181 1.62 3.45 -10.75
CA ALA A 181 0.82 2.66 -9.81
C ALA A 181 0.78 1.19 -10.28
N SER A 182 1.96 0.56 -10.34
CA SER A 182 2.12 -0.80 -10.88
C SER A 182 1.53 -1.90 -9.99
N GLY A 183 1.04 -1.53 -8.80
CA GLY A 183 0.16 -2.32 -7.96
C GLY A 183 -1.25 -2.50 -8.53
N ASP A 184 -1.72 -1.53 -9.33
CA ASP A 184 -3.10 -1.45 -9.82
C ASP A 184 -3.22 -1.69 -11.34
N TYR A 185 -2.18 -1.36 -12.10
CA TYR A 185 -2.13 -1.43 -13.57
C TYR A 185 -0.80 -2.00 -14.07
N PRO A 186 -0.73 -2.50 -15.32
CA PRO A 186 0.55 -2.80 -15.96
C PRO A 186 1.51 -1.62 -15.88
N GLY A 187 2.71 -1.88 -15.33
CA GLY A 187 3.70 -0.83 -15.07
C GLY A 187 4.21 -0.17 -16.35
N CYS A 188 4.71 1.06 -16.22
CA CYS A 188 5.22 1.87 -17.34
C CYS A 188 4.18 2.19 -18.44
N THR A 189 2.88 2.12 -18.11
CA THR A 189 1.79 2.52 -19.01
C THR A 189 1.26 3.90 -18.67
N ASP A 190 0.60 4.52 -19.66
CA ASP A 190 -0.18 5.75 -19.47
C ASP A 190 -1.15 5.68 -18.28
N LEU A 191 -1.87 4.57 -18.10
CA LEU A 191 -2.80 4.39 -16.98
C LEU A 191 -2.08 4.28 -15.63
N ALA A 192 -0.98 3.53 -15.55
CA ALA A 192 -0.20 3.41 -14.33
C ALA A 192 0.36 4.77 -13.88
N TYR A 193 0.85 5.59 -14.81
CA TYR A 193 1.36 6.92 -14.49
C TYR A 193 0.25 7.90 -14.09
N ASN A 194 -0.86 7.92 -14.83
CA ASN A 194 -1.99 8.76 -14.47
C ASN A 194 -2.56 8.40 -13.09
N LYS A 195 -2.65 7.11 -12.77
CA LYS A 195 -3.07 6.64 -11.45
C LYS A 195 -2.07 7.04 -10.37
N ALA A 196 -0.76 6.88 -10.58
CA ALA A 196 0.25 7.32 -9.61
C ALA A 196 0.17 8.82 -9.30
N ILE A 197 0.03 9.65 -10.33
CA ILE A 197 -0.15 11.11 -10.19
C ILE A 197 -1.42 11.40 -9.39
N ALA A 198 -2.54 10.76 -9.75
CA ALA A 198 -3.81 10.93 -9.07
C ALA A 198 -3.72 10.50 -7.59
N ASP A 199 -3.01 9.41 -7.30
CA ASP A 199 -2.86 8.87 -5.96
C ASP A 199 -1.93 9.69 -5.05
N GLY A 200 -1.17 10.62 -5.64
CA GLY A 200 -0.33 11.55 -4.90
C GLY A 200 1.14 11.14 -4.85
N ALA A 201 1.64 10.40 -5.84
CA ALA A 201 3.08 10.35 -6.09
C ALA A 201 3.62 11.77 -6.30
N GLU A 202 4.76 12.07 -5.68
CA GLU A 202 5.47 13.34 -5.83
C GLU A 202 6.53 13.26 -6.94
N VAL A 203 7.00 12.05 -7.22
CA VAL A 203 7.87 11.71 -8.34
C VAL A 203 7.34 10.44 -9.01
N ILE A 204 7.32 10.44 -10.33
CA ILE A 204 7.09 9.22 -11.13
C ILE A 204 8.39 8.79 -11.80
N ASP A 205 8.58 7.48 -11.96
CA ASP A 205 9.79 6.90 -12.52
C ASP A 205 9.59 6.35 -13.95
N CYS A 206 10.63 6.38 -14.75
CA CYS A 206 10.68 5.76 -16.07
C CYS A 206 11.97 4.93 -16.16
N PRO A 207 11.91 3.60 -16.00
CA PRO A 207 13.01 2.73 -16.42
C PRO A 207 13.11 2.76 -17.94
N VAL A 208 14.23 3.25 -18.48
CA VAL A 208 14.35 3.50 -19.91
C VAL A 208 14.95 2.30 -20.63
N GLN A 209 14.24 1.83 -21.66
CA GLN A 209 14.75 0.89 -22.65
C GLN A 209 14.85 1.56 -24.02
N LEU A 210 15.63 0.96 -24.92
CA LEU A 210 15.73 1.37 -26.32
C LEU A 210 15.08 0.33 -27.22
N ALA A 211 14.26 0.82 -28.15
CA ALA A 211 13.78 0.05 -29.30
C ALA A 211 14.89 -0.12 -30.34
N LYS A 212 14.68 -1.01 -31.33
CA LYS A 212 15.62 -1.26 -32.44
C LYS A 212 15.94 0.00 -33.26
N ASP A 213 14.95 0.89 -33.41
CA ASP A 213 15.08 2.16 -34.13
C ASP A 213 15.70 3.28 -33.27
N GLY A 214 16.14 2.96 -32.04
CA GLY A 214 16.76 3.91 -31.12
C GLY A 214 15.77 4.73 -30.28
N THR A 215 14.45 4.51 -30.43
CA THR A 215 13.44 5.23 -29.64
C THR A 215 13.53 4.86 -28.16
N PRO A 216 13.74 5.82 -27.23
CA PRO A 216 13.69 5.57 -25.80
C PRO A 216 12.26 5.55 -25.27
N PHE A 217 11.94 4.56 -24.45
CA PHE A 217 10.60 4.37 -23.88
C PHE A 217 10.65 3.78 -22.47
N CYS A 218 9.56 3.91 -21.72
CA CYS A 218 9.48 3.39 -20.35
C CYS A 218 9.11 1.91 -20.35
N LEU A 219 9.96 1.06 -19.77
CA LEU A 219 9.70 -0.37 -19.57
C LEU A 219 10.63 -0.95 -18.50
N SER A 220 10.10 -1.74 -17.57
CA SER A 220 10.86 -2.22 -16.41
C SER A 220 11.93 -3.27 -16.75
N SER A 221 11.82 -3.93 -17.89
CA SER A 221 12.76 -4.95 -18.35
C SER A 221 13.06 -4.77 -19.83
N GLU A 222 14.26 -5.15 -20.26
CA GLU A 222 14.56 -5.27 -21.69
C GLU A 222 13.92 -6.53 -22.29
N ASN A 223 13.58 -7.52 -21.47
CA ASN A 223 12.83 -8.70 -21.89
C ASN A 223 11.34 -8.39 -21.91
N LEU A 224 10.77 -8.21 -23.10
CA LEU A 224 9.38 -7.81 -23.33
C LEU A 224 8.39 -8.81 -22.73
N THR A 225 8.75 -10.09 -22.60
CA THR A 225 7.85 -11.12 -22.04
C THR A 225 7.56 -10.94 -20.55
N GLU A 226 8.36 -10.14 -19.84
CA GLU A 226 8.11 -9.79 -18.43
C GLU A 226 7.06 -8.69 -18.28
N ASN A 227 6.75 -7.96 -19.35
CA ASN A 227 5.89 -6.79 -19.33
C ASN A 227 4.70 -6.86 -20.29
N ALA A 228 4.73 -7.76 -21.27
CA ALA A 228 3.74 -7.80 -22.33
C ALA A 228 3.52 -9.21 -22.89
N ILE A 229 2.34 -9.42 -23.49
CA ILE A 229 2.08 -10.58 -24.33
C ILE A 229 2.80 -10.32 -25.65
N VAL A 230 3.85 -11.10 -25.93
CA VAL A 230 4.64 -11.02 -27.16
C VAL A 230 4.22 -12.14 -28.11
N PRO A 231 3.57 -11.83 -29.26
CA PRO A 231 3.22 -12.84 -30.25
C PRO A 231 4.47 -13.48 -30.87
N LYS A 232 4.39 -14.78 -31.21
CA LYS A 232 5.54 -15.58 -31.69
C LYS A 232 6.14 -15.07 -33.01
N ASP A 233 5.35 -14.37 -33.80
CA ASP A 233 5.67 -13.87 -35.14
C ASP A 233 6.36 -12.50 -35.15
N VAL A 234 6.46 -11.82 -34.01
CA VAL A 234 7.00 -10.44 -33.93
C VAL A 234 8.53 -10.38 -34.05
N GLY A 235 9.22 -11.53 -34.07
CA GLY A 235 10.63 -11.63 -34.49
C GLY A 235 11.66 -11.26 -33.42
N GLY A 236 11.26 -11.09 -32.16
CA GLY A 236 12.16 -10.89 -31.02
C GLY A 236 11.43 -10.74 -29.69
N ILE A 237 12.12 -11.09 -28.60
CA ILE A 237 11.60 -10.99 -27.23
C ILE A 237 12.25 -9.87 -26.42
N PHE A 238 13.32 -9.25 -26.93
CA PHE A 238 13.96 -8.11 -26.27
C PHE A 238 13.57 -6.79 -26.94
N SER A 239 13.54 -5.70 -26.17
CA SER A 239 13.15 -4.36 -26.63
C SER A 239 13.95 -3.92 -27.86
N PHE A 240 15.25 -4.19 -27.88
CA PHE A 240 16.15 -3.80 -28.96
C PHE A 240 16.02 -4.65 -30.23
N ASN A 241 15.17 -5.69 -30.23
CA ASN A 241 14.86 -6.45 -31.45
C ASN A 241 13.74 -5.82 -32.27
N LEU A 242 12.88 -4.99 -31.65
CA LEU A 242 11.65 -4.48 -32.25
C LEU A 242 11.72 -2.96 -32.42
N ALA A 243 11.20 -2.45 -33.55
CA ALA A 243 11.01 -1.02 -33.72
C ALA A 243 9.88 -0.52 -32.80
N TRP A 244 9.85 0.77 -32.47
CA TRP A 244 8.87 1.32 -31.52
C TRP A 244 7.43 1.07 -31.97
N ASN A 245 7.14 1.22 -33.27
CA ASN A 245 5.83 0.95 -33.83
C ASN A 245 5.36 -0.51 -33.65
N GLN A 246 6.27 -1.48 -33.51
CA GLN A 246 5.96 -2.87 -33.18
C GLN A 246 5.77 -3.06 -31.67
N ILE A 247 6.53 -2.35 -30.84
CA ILE A 247 6.40 -2.41 -29.37
C ILE A 247 5.06 -1.81 -28.92
N GLN A 248 4.60 -0.74 -29.58
CA GLN A 248 3.32 -0.09 -29.26
C GLN A 248 2.09 -0.98 -29.49
N THR A 249 2.20 -2.05 -30.28
CA THR A 249 1.08 -2.98 -30.52
C THR A 249 1.03 -4.12 -29.51
N LEU A 250 2.05 -4.27 -28.67
CA LEU A 250 2.10 -5.30 -27.64
C LEU A 250 1.05 -5.02 -26.56
N ILE A 251 0.48 -6.08 -25.99
CA ILE A 251 -0.52 -6.01 -24.92
C ILE A 251 0.22 -6.02 -23.59
N PRO A 252 0.19 -4.94 -22.79
CA PRO A 252 0.84 -4.91 -21.47
C PRO A 252 0.29 -6.00 -20.54
N ILE A 253 1.09 -6.43 -19.58
CA ILE A 253 0.70 -7.37 -18.52
C ILE A 253 1.10 -6.79 -17.18
N ILE A 254 0.20 -6.88 -16.20
CA ILE A 254 0.49 -6.51 -14.82
C ILE A 254 1.43 -7.52 -14.15
N ALA A 255 2.45 -7.02 -13.46
CA ALA A 255 3.35 -7.88 -12.70
C ALA A 255 2.60 -8.49 -11.51
N ASN A 256 2.87 -9.76 -11.21
CA ASN A 256 2.31 -10.44 -10.03
C ASN A 256 3.44 -11.04 -9.18
N PRO A 257 4.28 -10.21 -8.53
CA PRO A 257 5.47 -10.68 -7.83
C PRO A 257 5.16 -11.70 -6.71
N SER A 258 3.95 -11.61 -6.14
CA SER A 258 3.46 -12.46 -5.05
C SER A 258 2.51 -13.58 -5.51
N ALA A 259 2.47 -13.92 -6.81
CA ALA A 259 1.59 -14.95 -7.37
C ALA A 259 1.75 -16.32 -6.70
N LYS A 260 2.95 -16.66 -6.22
CA LYS A 260 3.23 -17.91 -5.49
C LYS A 260 2.40 -18.06 -4.21
N PHE A 261 1.95 -16.95 -3.64
CA PHE A 261 1.08 -16.90 -2.45
C PHE A 261 -0.39 -16.66 -2.82
N LYS A 262 -0.76 -16.81 -4.11
CA LYS A 262 -2.09 -16.49 -4.65
C LYS A 262 -2.49 -15.01 -4.46
N MET A 263 -1.50 -14.13 -4.28
CA MET A 263 -1.70 -12.69 -4.24
C MET A 263 -1.50 -12.12 -5.65
N PHE A 264 -2.61 -11.95 -6.35
CA PHE A 264 -2.63 -11.35 -7.69
C PHE A 264 -2.90 -9.85 -7.63
N ARG A 265 -2.55 -9.13 -8.69
CA ARG A 265 -2.85 -7.71 -8.88
C ARG A 265 -3.99 -7.56 -9.88
N ASN A 266 -5.00 -6.83 -9.45
CA ASN A 266 -6.13 -6.31 -10.23
C ASN A 266 -6.48 -7.05 -11.54
N PRO A 267 -7.08 -8.25 -11.48
CA PRO A 267 -7.39 -9.04 -12.67
C PRO A 267 -8.24 -8.33 -13.74
N LYS A 268 -9.12 -7.39 -13.36
CA LYS A 268 -9.95 -6.64 -14.32
C LYS A 268 -9.14 -5.70 -15.21
N PHE A 269 -7.99 -5.23 -14.73
CA PHE A 269 -7.12 -4.28 -15.43
C PHE A 269 -5.75 -4.88 -15.78
N GLN A 270 -5.61 -6.20 -15.73
CA GLN A 270 -4.34 -6.91 -15.91
C GLN A 270 -3.63 -6.65 -17.24
N ASN A 271 -4.34 -6.15 -18.26
CA ASN A 271 -3.80 -5.80 -19.58
C ASN A 271 -4.09 -4.36 -20.02
N ALA A 272 -4.52 -3.50 -19.09
CA ALA A 272 -4.95 -2.16 -19.43
C ALA A 272 -3.77 -1.19 -19.64
N GLY A 273 -3.98 -0.20 -20.52
CA GLY A 273 -3.02 0.87 -20.79
C GLY A 273 -2.12 0.59 -22.00
N LYS A 274 -1.21 1.53 -22.25
CA LYS A 274 -0.25 1.51 -23.37
C LYS A 274 1.11 1.97 -22.89
N PHE A 275 2.17 1.33 -23.38
CA PHE A 275 3.54 1.81 -23.17
C PHE A 275 3.71 3.19 -23.80
N ILE A 276 4.53 4.03 -23.18
CA ILE A 276 4.77 5.40 -23.61
C ILE A 276 6.26 5.65 -23.90
N THR A 277 6.53 6.54 -24.85
CA THR A 277 7.92 6.98 -25.08
C THR A 277 8.42 7.79 -23.89
N LEU A 278 9.74 7.94 -23.76
CA LEU A 278 10.32 8.85 -22.77
C LEU A 278 9.85 10.30 -23.03
N SER A 279 9.66 10.69 -24.30
CA SER A 279 9.14 12.01 -24.64
C SER A 279 7.71 12.22 -24.12
N ASP A 280 6.83 11.23 -24.29
CA ASP A 280 5.44 11.28 -23.81
C ASP A 280 5.37 11.28 -22.28
N PHE A 281 6.22 10.49 -21.61
CA PHE A 281 6.37 10.50 -20.15
C PHE A 281 6.78 11.89 -19.64
N LEU A 282 7.77 12.52 -20.27
CA LEU A 282 8.21 13.86 -19.91
C LEU A 282 7.11 14.91 -20.16
N ALA A 283 6.36 14.80 -21.26
CA ALA A 283 5.21 15.67 -21.53
C ALA A 283 4.10 15.49 -20.48
N LEU A 284 3.78 14.25 -20.11
CA LEU A 284 2.83 13.93 -19.05
C LEU A 284 3.26 14.58 -17.73
N SER A 285 4.53 14.45 -17.36
CA SER A 285 5.04 14.99 -16.09
C SER A 285 4.96 16.51 -16.02
N LYS A 286 5.25 17.23 -17.11
CA LYS A 286 5.13 18.71 -17.18
C LYS A 286 3.70 19.20 -16.95
N ASN A 287 2.72 18.43 -17.39
CA ASN A 287 1.31 18.80 -17.28
C ASN A 287 0.75 18.49 -15.88
N ALA A 288 1.43 17.65 -15.10
CA ALA A 288 1.00 17.21 -13.78
C ALA A 288 1.51 18.17 -12.68
N LYS A 289 0.68 19.13 -12.28
CA LYS A 289 1.04 20.15 -11.26
C LYS A 289 1.35 19.60 -9.87
N SER A 290 0.94 18.37 -9.55
CA SER A 290 1.22 17.73 -8.27
C SER A 290 2.61 17.11 -8.19
N LEU A 291 3.29 16.91 -9.33
CA LEU A 291 4.64 16.37 -9.34
C LEU A 291 5.68 17.43 -8.97
N THR A 292 6.69 16.97 -8.24
CA THR A 292 7.87 17.74 -7.86
C THR A 292 9.12 17.26 -8.61
N GLY A 293 9.04 16.11 -9.27
CA GLY A 293 10.13 15.59 -10.08
C GLY A 293 9.78 14.35 -10.91
N VAL A 294 10.77 13.90 -11.67
CA VAL A 294 10.77 12.65 -12.42
C VAL A 294 12.04 11.87 -12.13
N LEU A 295 11.95 10.55 -12.10
CA LEU A 295 13.09 9.67 -11.93
C LEU A 295 13.34 8.85 -13.20
N ILE A 296 14.45 9.07 -13.87
CA ILE A 296 14.85 8.33 -15.06
C ILE A 296 15.83 7.24 -14.64
N ASN A 297 15.40 5.99 -14.75
CA ASN A 297 16.18 4.83 -14.35
C ASN A 297 16.91 4.23 -15.56
N ILE A 298 18.23 4.04 -15.43
CA ILE A 298 19.13 3.54 -16.47
C ILE A 298 19.93 2.36 -15.91
N GLU A 299 19.34 1.17 -15.92
CA GLU A 299 19.93 -0.07 -15.38
C GLU A 299 20.26 -1.13 -16.46
N ASN A 300 20.13 -0.79 -17.75
CA ASN A 300 20.38 -1.73 -18.85
C ASN A 300 21.88 -2.04 -19.03
N ALA A 301 22.24 -3.24 -19.50
CA ALA A 301 23.59 -3.63 -19.93
C ALA A 301 24.23 -2.66 -20.95
N ARG A 302 23.41 -1.94 -21.72
CA ARG A 302 23.78 -0.88 -22.67
C ARG A 302 23.72 0.52 -22.06
N GLY A 303 23.75 0.64 -20.73
CA GLY A 303 23.41 1.85 -19.97
C GLY A 303 24.12 3.13 -20.44
N VAL A 304 25.36 3.05 -20.93
CA VAL A 304 26.09 4.22 -21.47
C VAL A 304 25.45 4.77 -22.75
N ARG A 305 24.94 3.91 -23.64
CA ARG A 305 24.21 4.32 -24.86
C ARG A 305 22.80 4.81 -24.53
N VAL A 306 22.13 4.15 -23.58
CA VAL A 306 20.83 4.60 -23.07
C VAL A 306 20.96 6.00 -22.47
N ALA A 307 22.02 6.26 -21.70
CA ALA A 307 22.31 7.58 -21.13
C ALA A 307 22.44 8.69 -22.17
N ASP A 308 23.06 8.41 -23.32
CA ASP A 308 23.17 9.40 -24.40
C ASP A 308 21.79 9.73 -24.98
N ALA A 309 21.00 8.72 -25.32
CA ALA A 309 19.63 8.89 -25.83
C ALA A 309 18.71 9.61 -24.82
N VAL A 310 18.82 9.27 -23.53
CA VAL A 310 18.10 9.94 -22.44
C VAL A 310 18.48 11.42 -22.38
N ASN A 311 19.78 11.73 -22.41
CA ASN A 311 20.25 13.12 -22.34
C ASN A 311 19.76 13.95 -23.54
N GLU A 312 19.75 13.38 -24.75
CA GLU A 312 19.19 14.03 -25.93
C GLU A 312 17.69 14.34 -25.77
N VAL A 313 16.90 13.38 -25.29
CA VAL A 313 15.46 13.58 -25.07
C VAL A 313 15.19 14.59 -23.96
N LEU A 314 15.95 14.58 -22.86
CA LEU A 314 15.82 15.57 -21.79
C LEU A 314 16.09 16.99 -22.30
N ILE A 315 17.17 17.20 -23.08
CA ILE A 315 17.51 18.50 -23.69
C ILE A 315 16.40 18.93 -24.67
N LYS A 316 15.96 18.03 -25.55
CA LYS A 316 14.89 18.34 -26.52
C LYS A 316 13.57 18.70 -25.83
N ALA A 317 13.27 18.04 -24.72
CA ALA A 317 12.13 18.35 -23.88
C ALA A 317 12.37 19.56 -22.96
N GLY A 318 13.55 20.19 -22.95
CA GLY A 318 13.87 21.37 -22.13
C GLY A 318 14.02 21.07 -20.62
N PHE A 319 14.20 19.81 -20.24
CA PHE A 319 14.44 19.40 -18.86
C PHE A 319 15.84 19.78 -18.34
N ASP A 320 16.76 20.13 -19.24
CA ASP A 320 18.10 20.64 -18.96
C ASP A 320 18.11 22.10 -18.48
N LYS A 321 17.02 22.85 -18.67
CA LYS A 321 16.93 24.30 -18.39
C LYS A 321 15.86 24.68 -17.37
N GLN A 322 14.82 23.88 -17.24
CA GLN A 322 13.73 24.11 -16.29
C GLN A 322 14.12 23.69 -14.87
N THR A 323 13.49 24.31 -13.88
CA THR A 323 13.69 24.00 -12.45
C THR A 323 12.41 23.61 -11.71
N SER A 324 11.27 23.56 -12.42
CA SER A 324 9.96 23.23 -11.85
C SER A 324 9.85 21.76 -11.40
N LEU A 325 10.52 20.86 -12.12
CA LEU A 325 10.55 19.43 -11.83
C LEU A 325 12.01 19.02 -11.63
N LYS A 326 12.31 18.43 -10.47
CA LYS A 326 13.61 17.81 -10.22
C LYS A 326 13.77 16.62 -11.17
N VAL A 327 14.89 16.55 -11.88
CA VAL A 327 15.22 15.36 -12.70
C VAL A 327 16.21 14.51 -11.92
N MET A 328 15.78 13.31 -11.57
CA MET A 328 16.58 12.32 -10.85
C MET A 328 17.06 11.29 -11.86
N ILE A 329 18.37 11.09 -12.00
CA ILE A 329 18.95 10.05 -12.86
C ILE A 329 19.42 8.91 -11.98
N GLN A 330 18.76 7.76 -12.06
CA GLN A 330 19.08 6.59 -11.26
C GLN A 330 19.87 5.55 -12.05
N SER A 331 20.95 5.04 -11.46
CA SER A 331 21.69 3.88 -11.98
C SER A 331 22.54 3.21 -10.90
N SER A 332 22.74 1.90 -11.01
CA SER A 332 23.77 1.15 -10.28
C SER A 332 25.16 1.27 -10.92
N ASN A 333 25.25 1.86 -12.13
CA ASN A 333 26.51 2.06 -12.84
C ASN A 333 27.02 3.50 -12.64
N SER A 334 28.14 3.64 -11.92
CA SER A 334 28.74 4.94 -11.65
C SER A 334 29.16 5.70 -12.93
N LEU A 335 29.55 5.00 -14.00
CA LEU A 335 29.90 5.64 -15.28
C LEU A 335 28.69 6.31 -15.95
N VAL A 336 27.49 5.74 -15.76
CA VAL A 336 26.24 6.37 -16.22
C VAL A 336 25.99 7.65 -15.44
N LEU A 337 26.06 7.59 -14.10
CA LEU A 337 25.83 8.77 -13.25
C LEU A 337 26.85 9.88 -13.50
N MET A 338 28.11 9.55 -13.75
CA MET A 338 29.17 10.52 -14.06
C MET A 338 28.91 11.32 -15.35
N LYS A 339 28.09 10.82 -16.29
CA LYS A 339 27.66 11.59 -17.48
C LYS A 339 26.69 12.73 -17.15
N PHE A 340 26.01 12.63 -16.01
CA PHE A 340 25.03 13.61 -15.55
C PHE A 340 25.55 14.44 -14.37
N LYS A 341 26.54 13.94 -13.64
CA LYS A 341 27.13 14.62 -12.49
C LYS A 341 27.67 16.01 -12.86
N GLY A 342 27.41 16.99 -12.00
CA GLY A 342 27.83 18.38 -12.19
C GLY A 342 26.87 19.23 -13.04
N LYS A 343 25.86 18.62 -13.68
CA LYS A 343 24.76 19.37 -14.29
C LYS A 343 23.81 19.83 -13.18
N SER A 344 23.76 21.14 -12.92
CA SER A 344 23.04 21.73 -11.77
C SER A 344 21.55 21.37 -11.66
N ASN A 345 20.90 20.95 -12.75
CA ASN A 345 19.48 20.62 -12.79
C ASN A 345 19.17 19.14 -12.52
N TYR A 346 20.21 18.28 -12.42
CA TYR A 346 20.04 16.84 -12.27
C TYR A 346 20.56 16.36 -10.91
N GLU A 347 19.80 15.46 -10.30
CA GLU A 347 20.24 14.69 -9.14
C GLU A 347 20.69 13.30 -9.60
N CYS A 348 21.94 12.93 -9.32
CA CYS A 348 22.41 11.58 -9.58
C CYS A 348 22.04 10.65 -8.43
N VAL A 349 21.22 9.64 -8.68
CA VAL A 349 20.72 8.69 -7.66
C VAL A 349 21.44 7.36 -7.84
N TYR A 350 22.26 6.97 -6.87
CA TYR A 350 22.92 5.67 -6.91
C TYR A 350 21.98 4.58 -6.41
N LYS A 351 21.65 3.62 -7.27
CA LYS A 351 20.94 2.41 -6.84
C LYS A 351 21.95 1.41 -6.28
N ALA A 352 21.95 1.30 -4.96
CA ALA A 352 22.77 0.33 -4.26
C ALA A 352 22.32 -1.08 -4.65
N ASN A 353 23.29 -1.91 -5.02
CA ASN A 353 23.14 -3.36 -4.99
C ASN A 353 23.77 -3.89 -3.68
N GLY A 354 23.82 -5.21 -3.52
CA GLY A 354 24.47 -5.90 -2.38
C GLY A 354 25.88 -5.38 -1.99
N SER A 355 26.54 -4.55 -2.81
CA SER A 355 27.88 -3.99 -2.58
C SER A 355 27.98 -2.83 -1.58
N ILE A 356 26.88 -2.22 -1.09
CA ILE A 356 26.97 -1.29 0.07
C ILE A 356 27.23 -2.07 1.38
N ALA A 357 27.23 -3.40 1.36
CA ALA A 357 27.22 -4.27 2.53
C ALA A 357 28.35 -4.09 3.56
N ASP A 358 29.49 -3.45 3.24
CA ASP A 358 30.48 -3.14 4.28
C ASP A 358 30.13 -1.86 5.07
N GLY A 359 29.25 -1.02 4.53
CA GLY A 359 28.85 0.27 5.10
C GLY A 359 30.04 1.13 5.50
N SER A 360 31.19 0.95 4.84
CA SER A 360 32.44 1.59 5.25
C SER A 360 32.45 3.06 4.84
N ASP A 361 33.05 3.90 5.67
CA ASP A 361 33.18 5.33 5.38
C ASP A 361 33.87 5.58 4.04
N SER A 362 34.81 4.70 3.63
CA SER A 362 35.46 4.75 2.32
C SER A 362 34.48 4.51 1.17
N THR A 363 33.60 3.50 1.30
CA THR A 363 32.58 3.18 0.28
C THR A 363 31.63 4.37 0.11
N ILE A 364 31.13 4.92 1.22
CA ILE A 364 30.18 6.05 1.18
C ILE A 364 30.82 7.32 0.60
N LYS A 365 32.08 7.64 0.99
CA LYS A 365 32.83 8.76 0.41
C LYS A 365 33.08 8.58 -1.09
N ASN A 366 33.24 7.35 -1.56
CA ASN A 366 33.36 7.07 -2.99
C ASN A 366 32.03 7.27 -3.73
N ILE A 367 30.90 6.85 -3.15
CA ILE A 367 29.56 7.06 -3.73
C ILE A 367 29.29 8.54 -3.98
N LYS A 368 29.62 9.40 -3.01
CA LYS A 368 29.45 10.86 -3.09
C LYS A 368 30.15 11.52 -4.28
N LYS A 369 31.19 10.89 -4.85
CA LYS A 369 31.89 11.41 -6.03
C LYS A 369 30.99 11.43 -7.27
N PHE A 370 30.05 10.50 -7.38
CA PHE A 370 29.21 10.31 -8.57
C PHE A 370 27.70 10.38 -8.29
N ALA A 371 27.27 10.39 -7.04
CA ALA A 371 25.86 10.45 -6.64
C ALA A 371 25.58 11.62 -5.69
N ASP A 372 24.32 12.01 -5.62
CA ASP A 372 23.72 13.02 -4.76
C ASP A 372 22.75 12.40 -3.74
N SER A 373 22.21 11.22 -4.05
CA SER A 373 21.37 10.40 -3.16
C SER A 373 21.52 8.91 -3.47
N VAL A 374 20.95 8.06 -2.61
CA VAL A 374 21.07 6.60 -2.71
C VAL A 374 19.71 5.93 -2.59
N VAL A 375 19.48 4.91 -3.42
CA VAL A 375 18.37 3.97 -3.28
C VAL A 375 18.90 2.67 -2.68
N VAL A 376 18.26 2.18 -1.63
CA VAL A 376 18.58 0.89 -0.98
C VAL A 376 17.35 0.01 -0.87
N THR A 377 17.55 -1.31 -0.70
CA THR A 377 16.48 -2.24 -0.35
C THR A 377 16.21 -2.24 1.16
N LYS A 378 15.01 -2.68 1.56
CA LYS A 378 14.53 -2.68 2.95
C LYS A 378 15.49 -3.36 3.95
N ASP A 379 16.10 -4.46 3.54
CA ASP A 379 17.04 -5.29 4.32
C ASP A 379 18.36 -4.60 4.66
N PHE A 380 18.78 -3.56 3.91
CA PHE A 380 19.94 -2.75 4.27
C PHE A 380 19.74 -1.96 5.56
N ILE A 381 18.48 -1.68 5.90
CA ILE A 381 18.11 -0.83 7.04
C ILE A 381 17.64 -1.69 8.20
N PHE A 382 16.72 -2.63 7.91
CA PHE A 382 16.22 -3.60 8.88
C PHE A 382 16.50 -5.02 8.35
N PRO A 383 17.62 -5.64 8.75
CA PRO A 383 17.94 -6.99 8.33
C PRO A 383 16.90 -7.99 8.83
N GLU A 384 16.54 -8.93 7.95
CA GLU A 384 15.50 -9.92 8.22
C GLU A 384 16.09 -11.31 8.46
N LEU A 385 15.53 -12.01 9.46
CA LEU A 385 15.80 -13.41 9.72
C LEU A 385 14.49 -14.12 10.05
N SER A 386 14.19 -15.21 9.34
CA SER A 386 12.94 -15.96 9.49
C SER A 386 11.68 -15.08 9.37
N ALA A 387 11.70 -14.10 8.47
CA ALA A 387 10.63 -13.11 8.25
C ALA A 387 10.37 -12.15 9.44
N PHE A 388 11.33 -12.00 10.34
CA PHE A 388 11.33 -10.96 11.37
C PHE A 388 12.45 -9.95 11.16
N ILE A 389 12.20 -8.68 11.45
CA ILE A 389 13.27 -7.67 11.51
C ILE A 389 14.06 -7.83 12.81
N THR A 390 15.39 -7.87 12.69
CA THR A 390 16.29 -8.23 13.81
C THR A 390 16.86 -7.01 14.52
N ASN A 391 17.35 -6.01 13.78
CA ASN A 391 17.93 -4.79 14.32
C ASN A 391 17.78 -3.62 13.34
N THR A 392 18.31 -2.46 13.72
CA THR A 392 18.49 -1.30 12.82
C THR A 392 19.96 -1.14 12.50
N THR A 393 20.32 -1.07 11.22
CA THR A 393 21.70 -0.78 10.80
C THR A 393 22.04 0.71 10.91
N ASP A 394 23.32 1.04 10.81
CA ASP A 394 23.80 2.43 10.82
C ASP A 394 23.92 3.06 9.41
N ILE A 395 23.39 2.39 8.37
CA ILE A 395 23.60 2.84 6.99
C ILE A 395 22.94 4.20 6.70
N VAL A 396 21.72 4.43 7.22
CA VAL A 396 21.02 5.70 7.00
C VAL A 396 21.75 6.85 7.70
N PRO A 397 22.10 6.76 9.01
CA PRO A 397 22.93 7.76 9.67
C PRO A 397 24.25 8.04 8.94
N LYS A 398 24.95 7.02 8.44
CA LYS A 398 26.22 7.20 7.72
C LYS A 398 26.05 7.90 6.37
N LEU A 399 25.02 7.54 5.60
CA LEU A 399 24.69 8.22 4.34
C LEU A 399 24.30 9.68 4.59
N HIS A 400 23.51 9.94 5.63
CA HIS A 400 23.14 11.29 6.05
C HIS A 400 24.33 12.14 6.50
N ALA A 401 25.31 11.56 7.20
CA ALA A 401 26.54 12.26 7.59
C ALA A 401 27.31 12.80 6.37
N GLU A 402 27.20 12.11 5.23
CA GLU A 402 27.78 12.54 3.95
C GLU A 402 26.82 13.35 3.08
N LYS A 403 25.64 13.71 3.61
CA LYS A 403 24.56 14.46 2.94
C LYS A 403 23.98 13.73 1.71
N LEU A 404 23.91 12.41 1.78
CA LEU A 404 23.23 11.57 0.78
C LEU A 404 21.85 11.20 1.31
N PRO A 405 20.76 11.77 0.76
CA PRO A 405 19.40 11.31 1.05
C PRO A 405 19.23 9.83 0.70
N VAL A 406 18.40 9.12 1.48
CA VAL A 406 18.15 7.69 1.34
C VAL A 406 16.71 7.43 0.93
N TYR A 407 16.55 6.83 -0.24
CA TYR A 407 15.29 6.34 -0.77
C TYR A 407 15.25 4.82 -0.62
N VAL A 408 14.09 4.27 -0.22
CA VAL A 408 13.98 2.84 0.05
C VAL A 408 12.97 2.20 -0.87
N GLU A 409 13.36 1.07 -1.47
CA GLU A 409 12.50 0.28 -2.35
C GLU A 409 12.38 -1.18 -1.87
N THR A 410 11.31 -1.92 -2.16
CA THR A 410 10.01 -1.46 -2.67
C THR A 410 8.95 -1.68 -1.60
N PHE A 411 8.16 -0.66 -1.28
CA PHE A 411 7.01 -0.82 -0.40
C PHE A 411 5.81 -1.26 -1.21
N SER A 412 5.23 -2.39 -0.84
CA SER A 412 4.11 -3.03 -1.53
C SER A 412 3.00 -3.35 -0.54
N ASN A 413 1.75 -3.39 -1.00
CA ASN A 413 0.59 -3.62 -0.12
C ASN A 413 0.37 -5.10 0.18
N GLU A 414 0.78 -6.01 -0.69
CA GLU A 414 0.55 -7.44 -0.50
C GLU A 414 1.18 -7.91 0.81
N PHE A 415 0.36 -8.46 1.71
CA PHE A 415 0.76 -8.72 3.09
C PHE A 415 1.95 -9.68 3.27
N VAL A 416 2.24 -10.47 2.24
CA VAL A 416 3.35 -11.43 2.18
C VAL A 416 4.71 -10.76 1.88
N THR A 417 4.71 -9.45 1.61
CA THR A 417 5.92 -8.68 1.27
C THR A 417 6.53 -7.95 2.47
N GLN A 418 5.87 -7.98 3.62
CA GLN A 418 6.37 -7.39 4.86
C GLN A 418 6.77 -8.49 5.85
N SER A 419 7.74 -8.19 6.71
CA SER A 419 8.06 -9.00 7.89
C SER A 419 6.86 -9.08 8.85
N TRP A 420 6.78 -10.16 9.64
CA TRP A 420 5.67 -10.40 10.57
C TRP A 420 5.51 -9.29 11.63
N ASP A 421 6.60 -8.59 11.95
CA ASP A 421 6.64 -7.40 12.79
C ASP A 421 5.64 -6.31 12.39
N PHE A 422 5.30 -6.24 11.10
CA PHE A 422 4.44 -5.18 10.57
C PHE A 422 2.95 -5.55 10.55
N TYR A 423 2.56 -6.68 11.15
CA TYR A 423 1.16 -7.10 11.29
C TYR A 423 0.40 -7.12 9.96
N SER A 424 1.08 -7.51 8.88
CA SER A 424 0.50 -7.55 7.53
C SER A 424 -0.09 -6.21 7.07
N ASP A 425 0.43 -5.09 7.58
CA ASP A 425 -0.05 -3.73 7.29
C ASP A 425 1.09 -2.89 6.71
N ALA A 426 1.02 -2.58 5.42
CA ALA A 426 1.99 -1.75 4.72
C ALA A 426 2.12 -0.34 5.32
N THR A 427 1.07 0.18 5.98
CA THR A 427 1.14 1.46 6.69
C THR A 427 2.07 1.39 7.90
N VAL A 428 2.08 0.26 8.62
CA VAL A 428 2.95 0.01 9.78
C VAL A 428 4.40 -0.15 9.34
N GLU A 429 4.64 -0.84 8.22
CA GLU A 429 5.96 -0.93 7.58
C GLU A 429 6.48 0.48 7.23
N ILE A 430 5.72 1.23 6.43
CA ILE A 430 6.06 2.62 6.06
C ILE A 430 6.34 3.46 7.31
N ASN A 431 5.48 3.37 8.32
CA ASN A 431 5.64 4.15 9.55
C ASN A 431 6.97 3.85 10.25
N THR A 432 7.39 2.58 10.29
CA THR A 432 8.63 2.17 10.94
C THR A 432 9.85 2.69 10.20
N PHE A 433 9.90 2.57 8.86
CA PHE A 433 11.00 3.14 8.07
C PHE A 433 11.09 4.67 8.19
N VAL A 434 9.95 5.36 8.24
CA VAL A 434 9.93 6.83 8.34
C VAL A 434 10.27 7.31 9.75
N GLN A 435 9.74 6.66 10.79
CA GLN A 435 9.90 7.13 12.18
C GLN A 435 11.15 6.60 12.86
N VAL A 436 11.62 5.40 12.53
CA VAL A 436 12.82 4.80 13.14
C VAL A 436 14.05 5.08 12.28
N ALA A 437 14.03 4.64 11.02
CA ALA A 437 15.18 4.78 10.13
C ALA A 437 15.35 6.19 9.55
N LYS A 438 14.32 7.04 9.62
CA LYS A 438 14.34 8.44 9.13
C LYS A 438 14.69 8.55 7.65
N VAL A 439 14.17 7.63 6.83
CA VAL A 439 14.39 7.62 5.37
C VAL A 439 13.82 8.89 4.71
N ASP A 440 14.46 9.31 3.61
CA ASP A 440 14.10 10.54 2.89
C ASP A 440 13.08 10.31 1.78
N GLY A 441 12.81 9.06 1.42
CA GLY A 441 11.79 8.74 0.42
C GLY A 441 11.45 7.26 0.34
N ILE A 442 10.26 7.03 -0.20
CA ILE A 442 9.60 5.74 -0.32
C ILE A 442 9.38 5.50 -1.81
N ILE A 443 9.95 4.41 -2.32
CA ILE A 443 9.67 3.91 -3.65
C ILE A 443 8.61 2.80 -3.52
N THR A 444 7.45 3.00 -4.13
CA THR A 444 6.28 2.13 -3.94
C THR A 444 5.51 1.91 -5.24
N ASP A 445 4.97 0.72 -5.40
CA ASP A 445 4.01 0.37 -6.46
C ASP A 445 2.56 0.73 -6.10
N PHE A 446 2.30 1.18 -4.86
CA PHE A 446 1.00 1.68 -4.38
C PHE A 446 1.12 3.12 -3.83
N PRO A 447 1.26 4.15 -4.70
CA PRO A 447 1.45 5.53 -4.25
C PRO A 447 0.35 6.04 -3.31
N TYR A 448 -0.88 5.54 -3.44
CA TYR A 448 -1.99 5.95 -2.58
C TYR A 448 -1.75 5.61 -1.11
N THR A 449 -1.21 4.42 -0.81
CA THR A 449 -0.91 3.99 0.57
C THR A 449 0.10 4.95 1.21
N ALA A 450 1.20 5.25 0.50
CA ALA A 450 2.22 6.16 1.00
C ALA A 450 1.70 7.60 1.15
N ALA A 451 0.89 8.08 0.19
CA ALA A 451 0.30 9.41 0.24
C ALA A 451 -0.72 9.56 1.38
N ARG A 452 -1.54 8.52 1.61
CA ARG A 452 -2.46 8.44 2.74
C ARG A 452 -1.68 8.44 4.07
N TYR A 453 -0.61 7.65 4.16
CA TYR A 453 0.28 7.68 5.34
C TYR A 453 0.80 9.09 5.60
N LYS A 454 1.39 9.78 4.62
CA LYS A 454 1.99 11.12 4.84
C LYS A 454 1.02 12.17 5.40
N ARG A 455 -0.27 12.03 5.10
CA ARG A 455 -1.30 13.01 5.43
C ARG A 455 -2.05 12.72 6.74
N ASN A 456 -1.80 11.57 7.37
CA ASN A 456 -2.59 11.17 8.53
C ASN A 456 -2.35 12.08 9.73
N ARG A 457 -3.45 12.49 10.38
CA ARG A 457 -3.40 13.44 11.50
C ARG A 457 -2.59 12.98 12.71
N CYS A 458 -2.41 11.66 12.88
CA CYS A 458 -1.67 11.13 14.02
C CYS A 458 -0.17 11.40 13.92
N LEU A 459 0.39 11.69 12.74
CA LEU A 459 1.79 12.09 12.62
C LEU A 459 2.04 13.53 13.12
N GLY A 460 1.01 14.38 13.13
CA GLY A 460 1.11 15.78 13.56
C GLY A 460 1.10 16.01 15.08
N VAL A 461 0.84 14.98 15.90
CA VAL A 461 0.68 15.12 17.37
C VAL A 461 1.98 14.98 18.18
N GLY A 462 3.12 14.88 17.51
CA GLY A 462 4.45 14.85 18.13
C GLY A 462 4.64 13.70 19.13
N LYS A 463 5.09 13.99 20.35
CA LYS A 463 5.35 12.99 21.41
C LYS A 463 4.09 12.26 21.92
N LYS A 464 2.89 12.69 21.51
CA LYS A 464 1.61 12.06 21.89
C LYS A 464 1.10 11.10 20.83
N LEU A 465 2.01 10.49 20.08
CA LEU A 465 1.65 9.49 19.06
C LEU A 465 0.86 8.36 19.73
N PRO A 466 -0.36 8.04 19.26
CA PRO A 466 -1.16 7.01 19.89
C PRO A 466 -0.48 5.63 19.78
N PRO A 467 -0.74 4.68 20.70
CA PRO A 467 -0.11 3.36 20.70
C PRO A 467 -0.21 2.64 19.35
N TYR A 468 -1.34 2.74 18.66
CA TYR A 468 -1.59 2.13 17.35
C TYR A 468 -0.87 2.79 16.16
N MET A 469 -0.16 3.90 16.39
CA MET A 469 0.73 4.51 15.41
C MET A 469 2.20 4.50 15.86
N GLN A 470 2.53 3.91 17.02
CA GLN A 470 3.92 3.74 17.41
C GLN A 470 4.64 2.87 16.37
N PRO A 471 5.83 3.28 15.90
CA PRO A 471 6.59 2.45 14.99
C PRO A 471 7.05 1.17 15.69
N ILE A 472 7.27 0.11 14.91
CA ILE A 472 7.78 -1.13 15.46
C ILE A 472 9.22 -0.93 15.92
N THR A 473 9.56 -1.50 17.08
CA THR A 473 10.95 -1.56 17.54
C THR A 473 11.61 -2.79 16.91
N PRO A 474 12.59 -2.62 16.00
CA PRO A 474 13.24 -3.76 15.36
C PRO A 474 13.87 -4.71 16.39
N GLY A 475 13.71 -6.02 16.19
CA GLY A 475 14.15 -7.07 17.11
C GLY A 475 13.19 -7.38 18.26
N SER A 476 12.12 -6.61 18.44
CA SER A 476 11.20 -6.82 19.57
C SER A 476 10.41 -8.12 19.49
N LEU A 477 9.99 -8.56 18.29
CA LEU A 477 9.32 -9.85 18.12
C LEU A 477 10.30 -11.00 17.89
N TYR A 478 11.46 -10.73 17.29
CA TYR A 478 12.47 -11.74 17.00
C TYR A 478 12.94 -12.50 18.26
N GLN A 479 13.07 -11.81 19.40
CA GLN A 479 13.42 -12.42 20.68
C GLN A 479 12.46 -13.56 21.12
N PHE A 480 11.20 -13.54 20.63
CA PHE A 480 10.23 -14.60 20.91
C PHE A 480 10.27 -15.73 19.87
N ALA A 481 10.89 -15.50 18.71
CA ALA A 481 11.07 -16.49 17.65
C ALA A 481 12.26 -17.42 17.91
N GLU A 482 13.34 -16.94 18.54
CA GLU A 482 14.52 -17.76 18.91
C GLU A 482 14.23 -18.80 20.01
N ASN A 483 13.14 -18.62 20.77
CA ASN A 483 12.77 -19.49 21.89
C ASN A 483 11.84 -20.65 21.48
N ARG A 484 11.79 -21.03 20.19
CA ARG A 484 10.98 -22.14 19.67
C ARG A 484 11.80 -23.17 18.94
#